data_AF-A0A848YEZ7-F1
#
_entry.id   AF-A0A848YEZ7-F1
#
_cell.length_a   1.000
_cell.length_b   1.000
_cell.length_c   1.000
_cell.angle_alpha   90.00
_cell.angle_beta   90.00
_cell.angle_gamma   90.00
#
_symmetry.space_group_name_H-M   'P 1'
#
loop_
_entity.id
_entity.type
_entity.pdbx_description
1 polymer ?
#
loop_
_entity_poly.entity_id
_entity_poly.type
_entity_poly.pdbx_seq_one_letter_code
_entity_poly.pdbx_strand_id
1 'polypeptide(L)'
;MKLPSQFYKPLAIGAPEPMRELPVCLERMIHFVPPHIEKMRTKVPDLISKVDVVLGNLEDAIPADQKMEARQGFIQLARDNEFGETGLWTRINCLNSPWVLDDIIEIVGQVGQKLDVIMLPKVEGAWDIHYLDQLLSQLEARHEITKPILIHAILETAQGVKNVAEIAAASPRMHGMSLGPA
;
A
#
# COMPACT_ATOMS: atom_id res chain seq x y z
N MET A 1 -10.67 14.90 10.70
CA MET A 1 -9.51 15.81 10.75
C MET A 1 -8.93 15.81 12.16
N LYS A 2 -7.62 15.60 12.32
CA LYS A 2 -6.93 15.61 13.63
C LYS A 2 -6.38 17.01 13.92
N LEU A 3 -6.15 17.33 15.19
CA LEU A 3 -5.41 18.54 15.58
C LEU A 3 -3.95 18.44 15.10
N PRO A 4 -3.29 19.53 14.69
CA PRO A 4 -1.88 19.50 14.26
C PRO A 4 -0.95 18.85 15.29
N SER A 5 -1.19 19.11 16.59
CA SER A 5 -0.42 18.52 17.71
C SER A 5 -0.59 17.00 17.86
N GLN A 6 -1.61 16.40 17.24
CA GLN A 6 -1.90 14.96 17.29
C GLN A 6 -1.66 14.29 15.94
N PHE A 7 -1.52 15.04 14.85
CA PHE A 7 -1.48 14.51 13.50
C PHE A 7 -0.28 13.59 13.26
N TYR A 8 0.90 13.96 13.80
CA TYR A 8 2.14 13.20 13.69
C TYR A 8 2.43 12.27 14.87
N LYS A 9 1.41 11.88 15.64
CA LYS A 9 1.59 10.85 16.68
C LYS A 9 1.34 9.46 16.10
N PRO A 10 2.15 8.46 16.44
CA PRO A 10 1.84 7.07 16.10
C PRO A 10 0.50 6.66 16.74
N LEU A 11 -0.32 5.89 15.99
CA LEU A 11 -1.65 5.46 16.46
C LEU A 11 -1.63 4.14 17.25
N ALA A 12 -0.45 3.56 17.46
CA ALA A 12 -0.26 2.40 18.32
C ALA A 12 1.09 2.51 19.04
N ILE A 13 1.13 2.02 20.28
CA ILE A 13 2.36 1.97 21.07
C ILE A 13 3.32 0.99 20.39
N GLY A 14 4.50 1.46 20.02
CA GLY A 14 5.51 0.68 19.30
C GLY A 14 5.47 0.82 17.78
N ALA A 15 4.48 1.53 17.22
CA ALA A 15 4.49 1.87 15.80
C ALA A 15 5.58 2.92 15.50
N PRO A 16 6.18 2.92 14.30
CA PRO A 16 7.17 3.90 13.92
C PRO A 16 6.56 5.31 13.88
N GLU A 17 7.39 6.32 14.14
CA GLU A 17 6.97 7.72 14.08
C GLU A 17 6.52 8.07 12.65
N PRO A 18 5.36 8.72 12.47
CA PRO A 18 4.92 9.17 11.15
C PRO A 18 5.92 10.13 10.49
N MET A 19 6.08 9.99 9.17
CA MET A 19 6.93 10.90 8.39
C MET A 19 6.34 12.31 8.36
N ARG A 20 7.22 13.32 8.38
CA ARG A 20 6.84 14.74 8.23
C ARG A 20 6.98 15.24 6.80
N GLU A 21 7.85 14.60 6.05
CA GLU A 21 8.13 14.84 4.64
C GLU A 21 8.15 13.48 3.92
N LEU A 22 7.70 13.46 2.67
CA LEU A 22 7.77 12.25 1.85
C LEU A 22 9.24 11.92 1.53
N PRO A 23 9.60 10.63 1.42
CA PRO A 23 10.91 10.24 0.92
C PRO A 23 11.17 10.83 -0.47
N VAL A 24 12.38 11.35 -0.69
CA VAL A 24 12.78 11.84 -2.01
C VAL A 24 13.32 10.67 -2.83
N CYS A 25 12.47 10.07 -3.66
CA CYS A 25 12.82 8.99 -4.58
C CYS A 25 12.23 9.25 -5.99
N LEU A 26 12.66 8.47 -6.97
CA LEU A 26 12.08 8.51 -8.31
C LEU A 26 10.80 7.66 -8.33
N GLU A 27 9.72 8.21 -8.90
CA GLU A 27 8.40 7.56 -8.99
C GLU A 27 7.71 7.85 -10.34
N ARG A 28 8.48 7.94 -11.43
CA ARG A 28 7.98 8.32 -12.76
C ARG A 28 7.13 7.20 -13.39
N MET A 29 7.31 5.96 -12.95
CA MET A 29 6.58 4.78 -13.43
C MET A 29 6.24 3.84 -12.28
N ILE A 30 4.95 3.52 -12.14
CA ILE A 30 4.44 2.46 -11.26
C ILE A 30 4.13 1.23 -12.13
N HIS A 31 4.96 0.19 -12.05
CA HIS A 31 4.82 -1.01 -12.88
C HIS A 31 3.99 -2.08 -12.17
N PHE A 32 2.79 -2.35 -12.67
CA PHE A 32 1.87 -3.34 -12.09
C PHE A 32 2.30 -4.77 -12.47
N VAL A 33 2.41 -5.65 -11.48
CA VAL A 33 2.75 -7.07 -11.62
C VAL A 33 1.61 -7.92 -11.06
N PRO A 34 1.01 -8.86 -11.83
CA PRO A 34 0.03 -9.81 -11.32
C PRO A 34 0.75 -10.95 -10.56
N PRO A 35 0.76 -10.95 -9.22
CA PRO A 35 1.69 -11.78 -8.48
C PRO A 35 1.29 -13.25 -8.47
N HIS A 36 0.05 -13.63 -8.84
CA HIS A 36 -0.35 -15.04 -8.97
C HIS A 36 0.31 -15.74 -10.18
N ILE A 37 0.74 -14.98 -11.20
CA ILE A 37 1.34 -15.53 -12.41
C ILE A 37 2.84 -15.75 -12.19
N GLU A 38 3.26 -17.00 -11.99
CA GLU A 38 4.67 -17.36 -11.75
C GLU A 38 5.60 -16.83 -12.84
N LYS A 39 5.23 -16.96 -14.12
CA LYS A 39 5.99 -16.44 -15.27
C LYS A 39 6.24 -14.93 -15.20
N MET A 40 5.38 -14.16 -14.53
CA MET A 40 5.60 -12.73 -14.31
C MET A 40 6.50 -12.49 -13.11
N ARG A 41 6.32 -13.23 -12.00
CA ARG A 41 7.20 -13.16 -10.83
C ARG A 41 8.66 -13.45 -11.18
N THR A 42 8.93 -14.44 -12.03
CA THR A 42 10.30 -14.81 -12.42
C THR A 42 11.03 -13.73 -13.22
N LYS A 43 10.32 -12.74 -13.76
CA LYS A 43 10.91 -11.59 -14.48
C LYS A 43 11.18 -10.38 -13.58
N VAL A 44 10.69 -10.39 -12.34
CA VAL A 44 10.83 -9.27 -11.41
C VAL A 44 12.29 -8.92 -11.10
N PRO A 45 13.22 -9.87 -10.88
CA PRO A 45 14.63 -9.54 -10.68
C PRO A 45 15.21 -8.65 -11.79
N ASP A 46 14.90 -8.97 -13.05
CA ASP A 46 15.35 -8.21 -14.22
C ASP A 46 14.59 -6.89 -14.43
N LEU A 47 13.42 -6.73 -13.80
CA LEU A 47 12.55 -5.56 -13.88
C LEU A 47 12.97 -4.48 -12.89
N ILE A 48 13.38 -4.87 -11.67
CA ILE A 48 13.67 -3.95 -10.54
C ILE A 48 14.56 -2.79 -10.98
N SER A 49 15.71 -3.08 -11.60
CA SER A 49 16.67 -2.05 -12.05
C SER A 49 16.21 -1.17 -13.22
N LYS A 50 15.01 -1.40 -13.77
CA LYS A 50 14.48 -0.72 -14.97
C LYS A 50 13.25 0.13 -14.69
N VAL A 51 12.70 0.05 -13.48
CA VAL A 51 11.51 0.80 -13.08
C VAL A 51 11.75 1.51 -11.76
N ASP A 52 11.00 2.58 -11.58
CA ASP A 52 11.05 3.38 -10.36
C ASP A 52 10.27 2.70 -9.23
N VAL A 53 9.12 2.10 -9.55
CA VAL A 53 8.26 1.37 -8.61
C VAL A 53 7.77 0.05 -9.20
N VAL A 54 7.89 -1.03 -8.42
CA VAL A 54 7.21 -2.31 -8.67
C VAL A 54 6.00 -2.41 -7.77
N LEU A 55 4.82 -2.65 -8.36
CA LEU A 55 3.57 -2.77 -7.62
C LEU A 55 2.93 -4.15 -7.83
N GLY A 56 2.82 -4.93 -6.75
CA GLY A 56 2.06 -6.18 -6.76
C GLY A 56 0.56 -5.95 -6.71
N ASN A 57 -0.17 -6.33 -7.75
CA ASN A 57 -1.61 -6.10 -7.85
C ASN A 57 -2.42 -7.27 -7.30
N LEU A 58 -3.30 -7.02 -6.33
CA LEU A 58 -4.18 -8.03 -5.73
C LEU A 58 -5.66 -7.81 -6.07
N GLU A 59 -5.99 -6.69 -6.70
CA GLU A 59 -7.37 -6.25 -6.90
C GLU A 59 -7.89 -6.54 -8.32
N ASP A 60 -8.32 -5.54 -9.09
CA ASP A 60 -8.89 -5.73 -10.42
C ASP A 60 -7.89 -6.42 -11.35
N ALA A 61 -8.39 -7.22 -12.29
CA ALA A 61 -7.64 -8.15 -13.14
C ALA A 61 -7.01 -9.38 -12.42
N ILE A 62 -7.29 -9.57 -11.13
CA ILE A 62 -7.02 -10.82 -10.41
C ILE A 62 -8.34 -11.59 -10.23
N PRO A 63 -8.48 -12.81 -10.78
CA PRO A 63 -9.66 -13.63 -10.57
C PRO A 63 -9.95 -13.88 -9.08
N ALA A 64 -11.24 -13.94 -8.70
CA ALA A 64 -11.66 -14.08 -7.30
C ALA A 64 -11.13 -15.36 -6.63
N ASP A 65 -11.03 -16.45 -7.40
CA ASP A 65 -10.49 -17.74 -7.00
C ASP A 65 -8.95 -17.77 -6.94
N GLN A 66 -8.28 -16.68 -7.35
CA GLN A 66 -6.81 -16.56 -7.35
C GLN A 66 -6.30 -15.47 -6.40
N LYS A 67 -7.18 -14.91 -5.56
CA LYS A 67 -6.84 -13.81 -4.64
C LYS A 67 -5.82 -14.24 -3.59
N MET A 68 -5.96 -15.46 -3.07
CA MET A 68 -5.01 -16.02 -2.09
C MET A 68 -3.65 -16.28 -2.75
N GLU A 69 -3.64 -16.83 -3.95
CA GLU A 69 -2.45 -17.10 -4.75
C GLU A 69 -1.73 -15.80 -5.13
N ALA A 70 -2.47 -14.73 -5.43
CA ALA A 70 -1.90 -13.42 -5.67
C ALA A 70 -1.25 -12.84 -4.41
N ARG A 71 -1.89 -12.94 -3.25
CA ARG A 71 -1.31 -12.50 -1.97
C ARG A 71 -0.03 -13.27 -1.65
N GLN A 72 -0.08 -14.60 -1.68
CA GLN A 72 1.10 -15.43 -1.42
C GLN A 72 2.19 -15.19 -2.48
N GLY A 73 1.81 -15.00 -3.74
CA GLY A 73 2.71 -14.64 -4.82
C GLY A 73 3.43 -13.31 -4.58
N PHE A 74 2.74 -12.30 -4.06
CA PHE A 74 3.35 -11.01 -3.71
C PHE A 74 4.33 -11.15 -2.53
N ILE A 75 3.93 -11.88 -1.48
CA ILE A 75 4.78 -12.13 -0.31
C ILE A 75 6.06 -12.87 -0.74
N GLN A 76 5.93 -13.90 -1.58
CA GLN A 76 7.08 -14.63 -2.11
C GLN A 76 7.98 -13.74 -2.98
N LEU A 77 7.38 -12.97 -3.90
CA LEU A 77 8.09 -11.99 -4.73
C LEU A 77 8.88 -11.00 -3.86
N ALA A 78 8.28 -10.43 -2.82
CA ALA A 78 8.94 -9.48 -1.95
C ALA A 78 10.06 -10.12 -1.09
N ARG A 79 9.89 -11.37 -0.65
CA ARG A 79 10.92 -12.11 0.09
C ARG A 79 12.14 -12.40 -0.77
N ASP A 80 11.93 -12.87 -1.99
CA ASP A 80 12.97 -13.39 -2.88
C ASP A 80 13.81 -12.30 -3.55
N ASN A 81 13.43 -11.04 -3.43
CA ASN A 81 14.06 -9.92 -4.13
C ASN A 81 14.51 -8.82 -3.17
N GLU A 82 15.61 -8.17 -3.54
CA GLU A 82 16.07 -6.90 -2.95
C GLU A 82 15.82 -5.79 -3.96
N PHE A 83 15.18 -4.70 -3.53
CA PHE A 83 14.69 -3.65 -4.43
C PHE A 83 15.64 -2.45 -4.54
N GLY A 84 16.59 -2.29 -3.61
CA GLY A 84 17.53 -1.18 -3.63
C GLY A 84 16.81 0.17 -3.59
N GLU A 85 16.94 0.96 -4.66
CA GLU A 85 16.28 2.27 -4.79
C GLU A 85 14.88 2.18 -5.42
N THR A 86 14.49 1.04 -5.98
CA THR A 86 13.17 0.83 -6.58
C THR A 86 12.12 0.68 -5.47
N GLY A 87 11.03 1.45 -5.54
CA GLY A 87 9.96 1.35 -4.56
C GLY A 87 9.20 0.02 -4.68
N LEU A 88 8.87 -0.59 -3.54
CA LEU A 88 7.99 -1.77 -3.48
C LEU A 88 6.61 -1.38 -2.97
N TRP A 89 5.62 -1.51 -3.84
CA TRP A 89 4.23 -1.18 -3.56
C TRP A 89 3.33 -2.41 -3.69
N THR A 90 2.13 -2.33 -3.13
CA THR A 90 1.06 -3.29 -3.44
C THR A 90 -0.29 -2.59 -3.54
N ARG A 91 -1.11 -2.97 -4.52
CA ARG A 91 -2.54 -2.61 -4.57
C ARG A 91 -3.35 -3.73 -3.96
N ILE A 92 -3.85 -3.50 -2.75
CA ILE A 92 -4.70 -4.44 -2.00
C ILE A 92 -6.13 -4.45 -2.55
N ASN A 93 -6.94 -5.43 -2.14
CA ASN A 93 -8.36 -5.43 -2.45
C ASN A 93 -9.11 -4.26 -1.76
N CYS A 94 -10.28 -3.89 -2.29
CA CYS A 94 -11.12 -2.83 -1.72
C CYS A 94 -11.62 -3.15 -0.30
N LEU A 95 -11.91 -2.11 0.50
CA LEU A 95 -12.25 -2.25 1.93
C LEU A 95 -13.54 -3.05 2.20
N ASN A 96 -14.44 -3.15 1.21
CA ASN A 96 -15.67 -3.95 1.31
C ASN A 96 -15.52 -5.40 0.79
N SER A 97 -14.31 -5.82 0.40
CA SER A 97 -14.04 -7.17 -0.07
C SER A 97 -13.75 -8.14 1.08
N PRO A 98 -13.94 -9.46 0.87
CA PRO A 98 -13.58 -10.46 1.89
C PRO A 98 -12.07 -10.71 2.00
N TRP A 99 -11.23 -10.15 1.10
CA TRP A 99 -9.80 -10.45 1.03
C TRP A 99 -8.90 -9.41 1.70
N VAL A 100 -9.37 -8.16 1.80
CA VAL A 100 -8.54 -7.00 2.19
C VAL A 100 -7.91 -7.13 3.57
N LEU A 101 -8.62 -7.73 4.53
CA LEU A 101 -8.11 -7.86 5.89
C LEU A 101 -6.87 -8.75 5.92
N ASP A 102 -6.94 -9.90 5.25
CA ASP A 102 -5.82 -10.82 5.16
C ASP A 102 -4.72 -10.28 4.24
N ASP A 103 -5.05 -9.53 3.18
CA ASP A 103 -4.05 -8.83 2.37
C ASP A 103 -3.17 -7.95 3.27
N ILE A 104 -3.79 -7.12 4.11
CA ILE A 104 -3.04 -6.20 4.98
C ILE A 104 -2.30 -6.96 6.07
N ILE A 105 -2.97 -7.87 6.79
CA ILE A 105 -2.36 -8.60 7.92
C ILE A 105 -1.16 -9.43 7.47
N GLU A 106 -1.33 -10.24 6.42
CA GLU A 106 -0.28 -11.16 5.98
C GLU A 106 0.89 -10.41 5.34
N ILE A 107 0.62 -9.40 4.49
CA ILE A 107 1.69 -8.67 3.81
C ILE A 107 2.53 -7.89 4.81
N VAL A 108 1.90 -7.14 5.73
CA VAL A 108 2.64 -6.38 6.75
C VAL A 108 3.40 -7.33 7.67
N GLY A 109 2.76 -8.42 8.10
CA GLY A 109 3.40 -9.38 9.00
C GLY A 109 4.55 -10.17 8.39
N GLN A 110 4.57 -10.36 7.07
CA GLN A 110 5.55 -11.21 6.40
C GLN A 110 6.64 -10.42 5.66
N VAL A 111 6.32 -9.25 5.11
CA VAL A 111 7.22 -8.44 4.27
C VAL A 111 7.09 -6.94 4.52
N GLY A 112 6.45 -6.52 5.62
CA GLY A 112 6.20 -5.11 5.93
C GLY A 112 7.47 -4.23 5.98
N GLN A 113 8.61 -4.80 6.35
CA GLN A 113 9.88 -4.04 6.36
C GLN A 113 10.37 -3.63 4.97
N LYS A 114 10.00 -4.39 3.95
CA LYS A 114 10.35 -4.10 2.54
C LYS A 114 9.29 -3.22 1.87
N LEU A 115 8.07 -3.16 2.40
CA LEU A 115 6.96 -2.46 1.76
C LEU A 115 7.05 -0.94 2.00
N ASP A 116 6.93 -0.15 0.93
CA ASP A 116 6.96 1.31 1.01
C ASP A 116 5.55 1.90 1.07
N VAL A 117 4.68 1.43 0.18
CA VAL A 117 3.36 2.02 -0.04
C VAL A 117 2.30 0.94 -0.26
N ILE A 118 1.17 1.09 0.43
CA ILE A 118 -0.07 0.39 0.11
C ILE A 118 -0.96 1.31 -0.72
N MET A 119 -1.31 0.85 -1.92
CA MET A 119 -2.27 1.49 -2.79
C MET A 119 -3.67 0.97 -2.47
N LEU A 120 -4.55 1.87 -1.99
CA LEU A 120 -5.92 1.55 -1.59
C LEU A 120 -6.90 1.92 -2.72
N PRO A 121 -7.63 0.95 -3.32
CA PRO A 121 -8.61 1.23 -4.36
C PRO A 121 -9.92 1.78 -3.78
N LYS A 122 -10.75 2.38 -4.66
CA LYS A 122 -12.14 2.81 -4.37
C LYS A 122 -12.28 3.67 -3.12
N VAL A 123 -11.33 4.58 -2.87
CA VAL A 123 -11.39 5.47 -1.70
C VAL A 123 -12.51 6.48 -1.86
N GLU A 124 -13.42 6.54 -0.91
CA GLU A 124 -14.61 7.42 -0.95
C GLU A 124 -14.51 8.56 0.06
N GLY A 125 -13.67 8.45 1.10
CA GLY A 125 -13.49 9.54 2.05
C GLY A 125 -12.39 9.31 3.07
N ALA A 126 -12.25 10.27 3.98
CA ALA A 126 -11.22 10.22 5.02
C ALA A 126 -11.38 9.00 5.97
N TRP A 127 -12.60 8.45 6.11
CA TRP A 127 -12.86 7.28 6.95
C TRP A 127 -12.13 6.02 6.45
N ASP A 128 -11.97 5.86 5.14
CA ASP A 128 -11.20 4.74 4.57
C ASP A 128 -9.73 4.84 4.95
N ILE A 129 -9.18 6.05 4.90
CA ILE A 129 -7.80 6.34 5.31
C ILE A 129 -7.64 6.17 6.81
N HIS A 130 -8.60 6.62 7.64
CA HIS A 130 -8.54 6.45 9.08
C HIS A 130 -8.51 4.98 9.49
N TYR A 131 -9.33 4.14 8.83
CA TYR A 131 -9.32 2.70 9.05
C TYR A 131 -7.95 2.09 8.76
N LEU A 132 -7.40 2.36 7.57
CA LEU A 132 -6.14 1.79 7.15
C LEU A 132 -4.96 2.32 7.98
N ASP A 133 -4.92 3.61 8.32
CA ASP A 133 -3.89 4.22 9.17
C ASP A 133 -3.82 3.56 10.56
N GLN A 134 -4.98 3.34 11.18
CA GLN A 134 -5.05 2.68 12.49
C GLN A 134 -4.63 1.21 12.42
N LEU A 135 -5.10 0.47 11.41
CA LEU A 135 -4.77 -0.94 11.23
C LEU A 135 -3.27 -1.13 10.95
N LEU A 136 -2.70 -0.31 10.05
CA LEU A 136 -1.25 -0.33 9.78
C LEU A 136 -0.45 -0.01 11.01
N SER A 137 -0.82 1.02 11.78
CA SER A 137 -0.10 1.36 13.01
C SER A 137 -0.07 0.18 14.00
N GLN A 138 -1.19 -0.53 14.16
CA GLN A 138 -1.25 -1.71 15.04
C GLN A 138 -0.39 -2.87 14.53
N LEU A 139 -0.36 -3.11 13.23
CA LEU A 139 0.44 -4.17 12.62
C LEU A 139 1.93 -3.84 12.61
N GLU A 140 2.28 -2.59 12.34
CA GLU A 140 3.66 -2.11 12.41
C GLU A 140 4.23 -2.24 13.81
N ALA A 141 3.46 -1.88 14.83
CA ALA A 141 3.84 -2.12 16.22
C ALA A 141 3.99 -3.62 16.53
N ARG A 142 3.03 -4.45 16.08
CA ARG A 142 3.03 -5.90 16.32
C ARG A 142 4.23 -6.61 15.69
N HIS A 143 4.66 -6.14 14.53
CA HIS A 143 5.71 -6.76 13.72
C HIS A 143 7.03 -5.97 13.72
N GLU A 144 7.16 -4.99 14.64
CA GLU A 144 8.37 -4.18 14.85
C GLU A 144 8.89 -3.53 13.55
N ILE A 145 7.96 -3.06 12.71
CA ILE A 145 8.29 -2.40 11.45
C ILE A 145 8.92 -1.03 11.77
N THR A 146 10.10 -0.77 11.19
CA THR A 146 10.92 0.38 11.59
C THR A 146 10.63 1.66 10.83
N LYS A 147 9.85 1.59 9.75
CA LYS A 147 9.40 2.75 8.97
C LYS A 147 7.90 2.67 8.69
N PRO A 148 7.17 3.79 8.71
CA PRO A 148 5.74 3.75 8.41
C PRO A 148 5.52 3.39 6.94
N ILE A 149 4.62 2.45 6.69
CA ILE A 149 4.08 2.12 5.38
C ILE A 149 3.10 3.24 5.00
N LEU A 150 3.32 3.86 3.84
CA LEU A 150 2.50 4.97 3.37
C LEU A 150 1.24 4.47 2.64
N ILE A 151 0.26 5.35 2.48
CA ILE A 151 -1.04 5.07 1.84
C ILE A 151 -1.16 5.91 0.58
N HIS A 152 -1.36 5.25 -0.57
CA HIS A 152 -1.65 5.90 -1.84
C HIS A 152 -3.09 5.61 -2.25
N ALA A 153 -3.93 6.63 -2.36
CA ALA A 153 -5.35 6.45 -2.65
C ALA A 153 -5.62 6.41 -4.16
N ILE A 154 -6.48 5.50 -4.62
CA ILE A 154 -6.99 5.55 -6.00
C ILE A 154 -8.31 6.33 -6.00
N LEU A 155 -8.34 7.43 -6.77
CA LEU A 155 -9.53 8.23 -7.02
C LEU A 155 -10.28 7.65 -8.23
N GLU A 156 -11.30 6.83 -7.97
CA GLU A 156 -12.07 6.13 -9.00
C GLU A 156 -13.58 6.07 -8.73
N THR A 157 -14.06 6.83 -7.73
CA THR A 157 -15.50 7.00 -7.46
C THR A 157 -15.85 8.49 -7.47
N ALA A 158 -17.09 8.83 -7.83
CA ALA A 158 -17.57 10.22 -7.79
C ALA A 158 -17.47 10.83 -6.38
N GLN A 159 -17.71 10.00 -5.36
CA GLN A 159 -17.58 10.42 -3.97
C GLN A 159 -16.13 10.66 -3.55
N GLY A 160 -15.19 9.81 -4.00
CA GLY A 160 -13.76 10.00 -3.80
C GLY A 160 -13.28 11.32 -4.41
N VAL A 161 -13.69 11.61 -5.65
CA VAL A 161 -13.38 12.89 -6.32
C VAL A 161 -13.97 14.08 -5.54
N LYS A 162 -15.24 13.98 -5.10
CA LYS A 162 -15.89 15.01 -4.29
C LYS A 162 -15.15 15.27 -2.97
N ASN A 163 -14.64 14.22 -2.32
CA ASN A 163 -14.02 14.28 -0.98
C ASN A 163 -12.48 14.36 -1.02
N VAL A 164 -11.89 14.64 -2.18
CA VAL A 164 -10.43 14.56 -2.40
C VAL A 164 -9.60 15.36 -1.37
N ALA A 165 -10.06 16.54 -0.98
CA ALA A 165 -9.37 17.37 0.02
C ALA A 165 -9.37 16.72 1.41
N GLU A 166 -10.46 16.06 1.78
CA GLU A 166 -10.58 15.37 3.06
C GLU A 166 -9.72 14.10 3.08
N ILE A 167 -9.65 13.37 1.96
CA ILE A 167 -8.79 12.20 1.79
C ILE A 167 -7.32 12.61 1.91
N ALA A 168 -6.91 13.68 1.22
CA ALA A 168 -5.52 14.15 1.21
C ALA A 168 -5.00 14.54 2.61
N ALA A 169 -5.88 15.10 3.45
CA ALA A 169 -5.53 15.58 4.79
C ALA A 169 -5.80 14.55 5.92
N ALA A 170 -6.20 13.33 5.59
CA ALA A 170 -6.70 12.37 6.59
C ALA A 170 -5.62 11.77 7.50
N SER A 171 -4.38 11.61 7.00
CA SER A 171 -3.30 10.94 7.72
C SER A 171 -1.91 11.43 7.29
N PRO A 172 -0.91 11.46 8.19
CA PRO A 172 0.50 11.68 7.80
C PRO A 172 1.06 10.55 6.92
N ARG A 173 0.36 9.42 6.78
CA ARG A 173 0.73 8.35 5.85
C ARG A 173 0.38 8.65 4.40
N MET A 174 -0.41 9.68 4.12
CA MET A 174 -0.83 9.97 2.75
C MET A 174 0.39 10.22 1.85
N HIS A 175 0.65 9.26 0.96
CA HIS A 175 1.70 9.33 -0.04
C HIS A 175 1.27 10.24 -1.19
N GLY A 176 0.09 9.97 -1.74
CA GLY A 176 -0.42 10.64 -2.92
C GLY A 176 -1.68 9.98 -3.44
N MET A 177 -2.04 10.31 -4.67
CA MET A 177 -3.25 9.81 -5.30
C MET A 177 -3.01 9.47 -6.77
N SER A 178 -3.62 8.39 -7.24
CA SER A 178 -3.68 8.03 -8.66
C SER A 178 -5.12 8.16 -9.15
N LEU A 179 -5.29 8.67 -10.37
CA LEU A 179 -6.58 8.60 -11.05
C LEU A 179 -6.79 7.17 -11.53
N GLY A 180 -7.90 6.53 -11.14
CA GLY A 180 -8.38 5.29 -11.72
C GLY A 180 -9.45 5.62 -12.77
N PRO A 181 -9.09 5.83 -14.05
CA PRO A 181 -10.08 6.04 -15.08
C PRO A 181 -10.90 4.74 -15.22
N ALA A 182 -12.23 4.88 -15.20
CA ALA A 182 -13.19 3.79 -15.34
C ALA A 182 -12.94 2.91 -16.57
#